data_AF-A0A554KR74-F1
#
_entry.id   AF-A0A554KR74-F1
#
_cell.length_a   1.000
_cell.length_b   1.000
_cell.length_c   1.000
_cell.angle_alpha   90.00
_cell.angle_beta   90.00
_cell.angle_gamma   90.00
#
_symmetry.space_group_name_H-M   'P 1'
#
loop_
_entity.id
_entity.type
_entity.pdbx_description
1 polymer ?
#
loop_
_entity_poly.entity_id
_entity_poly.type
_entity_poly.pdbx_seq_one_letter_code
_entity_poly.pdbx_strand_id
1 'polypeptide(L)'
;SGLSEAVAKNYASISKKVAVNLYGDLGLSDWPEINPKTARDWAYLVLKKQQKPLHFNDIASLVTKMRNKSAHAPTVHNELIKDENFVLVGKGTYTLKEFGVTPGTAREIIAHYLKKHGPLAAKDVVKMVLKERLFKENTILINLQNRRNFKRMDDGRYSVLA
;
A
#
# COMPACT_ATOMS: atom_id res chain seq x y z
N SER A 1 7.24 -43.33 1.15
CA SER A 1 7.97 -42.76 2.31
C SER A 1 7.46 -41.35 2.56
N GLY A 2 6.31 -41.24 3.22
CA GLY A 2 5.73 -39.96 3.61
C GLY A 2 6.16 -39.63 5.03
N LEU A 3 6.77 -38.46 5.23
CA LEU A 3 7.00 -37.94 6.57
C LEU A 3 5.63 -37.74 7.25
N SER A 4 5.44 -38.25 8.47
CA SER A 4 4.21 -37.99 9.21
C SER A 4 4.12 -36.50 9.57
N GLU A 5 2.92 -35.95 9.63
CA GLU A 5 2.69 -34.53 9.91
C GLU A 5 3.31 -34.11 11.27
N ALA A 6 3.32 -35.02 12.24
CA ALA A 6 3.97 -34.82 13.53
C ALA A 6 5.50 -34.75 13.42
N VAL A 7 6.11 -35.58 12.58
CA VAL A 7 7.56 -35.55 12.32
C VAL A 7 7.95 -34.29 11.55
N ALA A 8 7.15 -33.87 10.57
CA ALA A 8 7.38 -32.63 9.83
C ALA A 8 7.28 -31.39 10.75
N LYS A 9 6.27 -31.33 11.65
CA LYS A 9 6.14 -30.26 12.65
C LYS A 9 7.30 -30.26 13.65
N ASN A 10 7.79 -31.42 14.08
CA ASN A 10 8.96 -31.52 14.96
C ASN A 10 10.26 -31.07 14.26
N TYR A 11 10.49 -31.46 13.00
CA TYR A 11 11.67 -30.99 12.26
C TYR A 11 11.62 -29.47 12.00
N ALA A 12 10.43 -28.93 11.73
CA ALA A 12 10.23 -27.49 11.61
C ALA A 12 10.49 -26.75 12.93
N SER A 13 10.05 -27.29 14.08
CA SER A 13 10.24 -26.66 15.39
C SER A 13 11.68 -26.75 15.93
N ILE A 14 12.47 -27.74 15.50
CA ILE A 14 13.89 -27.89 15.87
C ILE A 14 14.79 -26.96 15.05
N SER A 15 14.38 -26.63 13.82
CA SER A 15 15.06 -25.64 13.01
C SER A 15 14.79 -24.24 13.57
N LYS A 16 15.81 -23.60 14.19
CA LYS A 16 15.80 -22.18 14.60
C LYS A 16 15.38 -21.21 13.48
N LYS A 17 15.28 -21.69 12.24
CA LYS A 17 14.91 -20.94 11.04
C LYS A 17 13.41 -20.88 10.78
N VAL A 18 12.56 -21.62 11.50
CA VAL A 18 11.09 -21.59 11.32
C VAL A 18 10.43 -21.19 12.63
N ALA A 19 9.48 -20.26 12.56
CA ALA A 19 8.77 -19.73 13.73
C ALA A 19 7.29 -19.51 13.41
N VAL A 20 6.50 -19.35 14.47
CA VAL A 20 5.08 -19.00 14.42
C VAL A 20 4.90 -17.59 14.97
N ASN A 21 4.18 -16.73 14.25
CA ASN A 21 3.94 -15.35 14.69
C ASN A 21 2.76 -15.23 15.67
N LEU A 22 2.49 -14.00 16.14
CA LEU A 22 1.36 -13.67 17.03
C LEU A 22 -0.03 -14.01 16.45
N TYR A 23 -0.11 -14.34 15.16
CA TYR A 23 -1.34 -14.72 14.46
C TYR A 23 -1.45 -16.22 14.17
N GLY A 24 -0.45 -17.02 14.56
CA GLY A 24 -0.42 -18.45 14.27
C GLY A 24 0.15 -18.80 12.88
N ASP A 25 0.68 -17.84 12.13
CA ASP A 25 1.28 -18.11 10.81
C ASP A 25 2.68 -18.74 10.99
N LEU A 26 2.93 -19.84 10.29
CA LEU A 26 4.24 -20.52 10.26
C LEU A 26 5.08 -20.02 9.07
N GLY A 27 6.33 -19.68 9.30
CA GLY A 27 7.26 -19.31 8.23
C GLY A 27 8.68 -19.13 8.73
N LEU A 28 9.56 -18.59 7.88
CA LEU A 28 10.96 -18.40 8.28
C LEU A 28 11.07 -17.35 9.39
N SER A 29 11.88 -17.64 10.41
CA SER A 29 12.06 -16.80 11.61
C SER A 29 12.63 -15.40 11.32
N ASP A 30 13.21 -15.21 10.15
CA ASP A 30 13.76 -13.93 9.69
C ASP A 30 12.79 -13.13 8.81
N TRP A 31 11.63 -13.70 8.46
CA TRP A 31 10.62 -12.97 7.70
C TRP A 31 9.94 -11.92 8.58
N PRO A 32 9.80 -10.67 8.09
CA PRO A 32 9.10 -9.59 8.82
C PRO A 32 7.67 -9.95 9.24
N GLU A 33 6.98 -10.77 8.46
CA GLU A 33 5.64 -11.24 8.78
C GLU A 33 5.61 -12.30 9.88
N ILE A 34 6.72 -12.99 10.11
CA ILE A 34 6.86 -14.01 11.14
C ILE A 34 7.43 -13.43 12.43
N ASN A 35 8.46 -12.59 12.32
CA ASN A 35 9.17 -12.01 13.46
C ASN A 35 9.53 -10.54 13.19
N PRO A 36 8.57 -9.62 13.31
CA PRO A 36 8.80 -8.20 13.06
C PRO A 36 9.70 -7.57 14.14
N LYS A 37 10.86 -7.04 13.74
CA LYS A 37 11.86 -6.47 14.65
C LYS A 37 11.83 -4.94 14.67
N THR A 38 11.59 -4.34 13.51
CA THR A 38 11.64 -2.88 13.31
C THR A 38 10.24 -2.28 13.17
N ALA A 39 10.09 -0.97 13.38
CA ALA A 39 8.82 -0.27 13.16
C ALA A 39 8.27 -0.50 11.73
N ARG A 40 9.17 -0.69 10.78
CA ARG A 40 8.87 -1.01 9.39
C ARG A 40 8.28 -2.40 9.22
N ASP A 41 8.89 -3.43 9.81
CA ASP A 41 8.39 -4.81 9.76
C ASP A 41 6.98 -4.90 10.34
N TRP A 42 6.76 -4.19 11.46
CA TRP A 42 5.44 -4.09 12.07
C TRP A 42 4.44 -3.38 11.17
N ALA A 43 4.82 -2.29 10.50
CA ALA A 43 3.96 -1.61 9.54
C ALA A 43 3.64 -2.49 8.32
N TYR A 44 4.60 -3.26 7.83
CA TYR A 44 4.41 -4.25 6.77
C TYR A 44 3.37 -5.29 7.18
N LEU A 45 3.54 -5.91 8.36
CA LEU A 45 2.61 -6.90 8.88
C LEU A 45 1.19 -6.33 9.07
N VAL A 46 1.07 -5.10 9.58
CA VAL A 46 -0.23 -4.40 9.70
C VAL A 46 -0.90 -4.28 8.34
N LEU A 47 -0.22 -3.74 7.32
CA LEU A 47 -0.81 -3.56 6.00
C LEU A 47 -1.12 -4.90 5.32
N LYS A 48 -0.26 -5.90 5.51
CA LYS A 48 -0.46 -7.25 4.97
C LYS A 48 -1.71 -7.92 5.54
N LYS A 49 -1.93 -7.80 6.85
CA LYS A 49 -3.13 -8.33 7.53
C LYS A 49 -4.40 -7.56 7.20
N GLN A 50 -4.31 -6.24 7.05
CA GLN A 50 -5.48 -5.39 6.80
C GLN A 50 -5.94 -5.43 5.34
N GLN A 51 -5.07 -5.82 4.41
CA GLN A 51 -5.36 -5.96 2.98
C GLN A 51 -6.00 -4.71 2.35
N LYS A 52 -5.71 -3.54 2.90
CA LYS A 52 -6.21 -2.24 2.41
C LYS A 52 -5.22 -1.13 2.73
N PRO A 53 -5.23 -0.03 1.96
CA PRO A 53 -4.43 1.14 2.29
C PRO A 53 -4.88 1.77 3.62
N LEU A 54 -3.91 2.22 4.43
CA LEU A 54 -4.17 2.83 5.74
C LEU A 54 -3.37 4.13 5.91
N HIS A 55 -3.94 5.08 6.64
CA HIS A 55 -3.22 6.29 7.03
C HIS A 55 -2.11 5.95 8.02
N PHE A 56 -0.95 6.63 7.95
CA PHE A 56 0.20 6.32 8.81
C PHE A 56 -0.12 6.44 10.31
N ASN A 57 -1.06 7.30 10.71
CA ASN A 57 -1.57 7.35 12.08
C ASN A 57 -2.27 6.04 12.49
N ASP A 58 -3.12 5.49 11.63
CA ASP A 58 -3.83 4.24 11.89
C ASP A 58 -2.84 3.07 11.95
N ILE A 59 -1.84 3.07 11.07
CA ILE A 59 -0.74 2.11 11.09
C ILE A 59 -0.02 2.20 12.44
N ALA A 60 0.38 3.39 12.89
CA ALA A 60 1.06 3.57 14.17
C ALA A 60 0.22 3.13 15.37
N SER A 61 -1.10 3.39 15.36
CA SER A 61 -2.02 2.91 16.39
C SER A 61 -2.12 1.38 16.41
N LEU A 62 -2.21 0.74 15.24
CA LEU A 62 -2.25 -0.73 15.15
C LEU A 62 -0.93 -1.36 15.57
N VAL A 63 0.21 -0.80 15.14
CA VAL A 63 1.54 -1.22 15.58
C VAL A 63 1.67 -1.11 17.10
N THR A 64 1.19 -0.01 17.70
CA THR A 64 1.23 0.18 19.16
C THR A 64 0.46 -0.92 19.89
N LYS A 65 -0.74 -1.26 19.39
CA LYS A 65 -1.56 -2.35 19.94
C LYS A 65 -0.87 -3.71 19.83
N MET A 66 -0.26 -4.01 18.68
CA MET A 66 0.41 -5.30 18.44
C MET A 66 1.70 -5.47 19.24
N ARG A 67 2.46 -4.39 19.41
CA ARG A 67 3.74 -4.41 20.13
C ARG A 67 3.59 -4.27 21.64
N ASN A 68 2.41 -3.87 22.11
CA ASN A 68 2.19 -3.36 23.47
C ASN A 68 3.24 -2.29 23.86
N LYS A 69 3.66 -1.47 22.89
CA LYS A 69 4.68 -0.41 23.04
C LYS A 69 4.37 0.72 22.07
N SER A 70 4.42 1.96 22.55
CA SER A 70 4.11 3.15 21.75
C SER A 70 4.94 3.20 20.46
N ALA A 71 4.25 3.36 19.34
CA ALA A 71 4.82 3.66 18.05
C ALA A 71 4.47 5.10 17.67
N HIS A 72 5.49 5.95 17.55
CA HIS A 72 5.29 7.34 17.18
C HIS A 72 4.93 7.44 15.69
N ALA A 73 3.78 8.05 15.39
CA ALA A 73 3.30 8.19 14.03
C ALA A 73 4.28 8.90 13.08
N PRO A 74 5.00 9.96 13.48
CA PRO A 74 6.05 10.56 12.63
C PRO A 74 7.19 9.58 12.31
N THR A 75 7.60 8.75 13.27
CA THR A 75 8.64 7.74 13.06
C THR A 75 8.16 6.66 12.10
N VAL A 76 6.94 6.16 12.27
CA VAL A 76 6.33 5.20 11.34
C VAL A 76 6.27 5.82 9.94
N HIS A 77 5.79 7.05 9.82
CA HIS A 77 5.72 7.76 8.54
C HIS A 77 7.09 7.86 7.85
N ASN A 78 8.13 8.24 8.58
CA ASN A 78 9.49 8.33 8.05
C ASN A 78 10.02 6.97 7.58
N GLU A 79 9.72 5.89 8.31
CA GLU A 79 10.13 4.54 7.90
C GLU A 79 9.37 4.04 6.66
N LEU A 80 8.10 4.42 6.50
CA LEU A 80 7.31 4.11 5.30
C LEU A 80 7.85 4.83 4.06
N ILE A 81 8.31 6.08 4.20
CA ILE A 81 8.89 6.86 3.09
C ILE A 81 10.22 6.27 2.61
N LYS A 82 11.04 5.74 3.53
CA LYS A 82 12.39 5.24 3.24
C LYS A 82 12.43 3.89 2.52
N ASP A 83 11.32 3.15 2.51
CA ASP A 83 11.29 1.78 2.00
C ASP A 83 10.34 1.64 0.81
N GLU A 84 10.88 1.18 -0.31
CA GLU A 84 10.16 1.09 -1.58
C GLU A 84 9.02 0.05 -1.59
N ASN A 85 8.95 -0.83 -0.59
CA ASN A 85 7.85 -1.79 -0.45
C ASN A 85 6.55 -1.11 -0.03
N PHE A 86 6.62 0.13 0.47
CA PHE A 86 5.45 0.93 0.78
C PHE A 86 5.15 1.95 -0.32
N VAL A 87 3.88 2.04 -0.68
CA VAL A 87 3.41 2.94 -1.72
C VAL A 87 2.47 3.96 -1.11
N LEU A 88 2.82 5.26 -1.21
CA LEU A 88 1.93 6.35 -0.82
C LEU A 88 0.80 6.47 -1.85
N VAL A 89 -0.44 6.30 -1.39
CA VAL A 89 -1.64 6.32 -2.24
C VAL A 89 -2.47 7.59 -2.07
N GLY A 90 -2.19 8.39 -1.04
CA GLY A 90 -2.71 9.76 -0.90
C GLY A 90 -2.66 10.31 0.53
N LYS A 91 -2.30 11.59 0.72
CA LYS A 91 -2.35 12.34 2.00
C LYS A 91 -1.95 11.53 3.26
N GLY A 92 -0.85 10.78 3.21
CA GLY A 92 -0.37 9.97 4.33
C GLY A 92 -0.94 8.54 4.41
N THR A 93 -1.73 8.11 3.43
CA THR A 93 -2.22 6.74 3.28
C THR A 93 -1.24 5.90 2.48
N TYR A 94 -0.84 4.76 3.04
CA TYR A 94 0.14 3.83 2.48
C TYR A 94 -0.48 2.46 2.23
N THR A 95 0.09 1.73 1.26
CA THR A 95 -0.19 0.32 0.98
C THR A 95 1.10 -0.42 0.63
N LEU A 96 1.03 -1.72 0.35
CA LEU A 96 2.19 -2.51 -0.05
C LEU A 96 2.31 -2.58 -1.57
N LYS A 97 3.55 -2.49 -2.08
CA LYS A 97 3.89 -2.64 -3.50
C LYS A 97 3.47 -4.01 -4.04
N GLU A 98 3.57 -5.05 -3.22
CA GLU A 98 3.19 -6.43 -3.58
C GLU A 98 1.69 -6.61 -3.90
N PHE A 99 0.83 -5.67 -3.49
CA PHE A 99 -0.59 -5.69 -3.86
C PHE A 99 -0.85 -5.23 -5.30
N GLY A 100 0.21 -5.06 -6.11
CA GLY A 100 0.10 -4.64 -7.50
C GLY A 100 -0.32 -3.19 -7.67
N VAL A 101 -0.22 -2.38 -6.61
CA VAL A 101 -0.61 -0.98 -6.65
C VAL A 101 0.50 -0.15 -7.28
N THR A 102 0.24 0.42 -8.45
CA THR A 102 1.16 1.36 -9.09
C THR A 102 1.38 2.57 -8.18
N PRO A 103 2.64 2.98 -7.95
CA PRO A 103 2.94 4.21 -7.24
C PRO A 103 2.24 5.40 -7.87
N GLY A 104 1.52 6.15 -7.02
CA GLY A 104 1.04 7.45 -7.43
C GLY A 104 -0.28 7.90 -6.81
N THR A 105 -0.39 9.22 -6.75
CA THR A 105 -1.60 9.97 -6.43
C THR A 105 -2.62 9.84 -7.57
N ALA A 106 -3.89 10.18 -7.30
CA ALA A 106 -4.91 10.26 -8.36
C ALA A 106 -4.42 11.11 -9.55
N ARG A 107 -3.65 12.17 -9.28
CA ARG A 107 -2.97 12.99 -10.29
C ARG A 107 -2.07 12.17 -11.22
N GLU A 108 -1.18 11.33 -10.70
CA GLU A 108 -0.24 10.58 -11.54
C GLU A 108 -0.93 9.56 -12.42
N ILE A 109 -1.99 8.91 -11.91
CA ILE A 109 -2.79 7.96 -12.69
C ILE A 109 -3.58 8.70 -13.77
N ILE A 110 -4.24 9.82 -13.43
CA ILE A 110 -4.91 10.66 -14.42
C ILE A 110 -3.90 11.10 -15.51
N ALA A 111 -2.70 11.54 -15.11
CA ALA A 111 -1.66 11.95 -16.05
C ALA A 111 -1.18 10.80 -16.93
N HIS A 112 -1.04 9.59 -16.40
CA HIS A 112 -0.70 8.40 -17.17
C HIS A 112 -1.73 8.15 -18.28
N TYR A 113 -3.02 8.15 -17.95
CA TYR A 113 -4.09 7.94 -18.92
C TYR A 113 -4.16 9.03 -19.98
N LEU A 114 -4.05 10.29 -19.58
CA LEU A 114 -4.07 11.41 -20.51
C LEU A 114 -2.83 11.46 -21.41
N LYS A 115 -1.66 11.00 -20.94
CA LYS A 115 -0.46 10.83 -21.79
C LYS A 115 -0.60 9.67 -22.76
N LYS A 116 -1.19 8.55 -22.31
CA LYS A 116 -1.33 7.32 -23.10
C LYS A 116 -2.41 7.42 -24.18
N HIS A 117 -3.54 8.05 -23.87
CA HIS A 117 -4.71 8.12 -24.76
C HIS A 117 -4.94 9.50 -25.37
N GLY A 118 -4.13 10.50 -25.02
CA GLY A 118 -4.35 11.89 -25.38
C GLY A 118 -5.48 12.53 -24.57
N PRO A 119 -6.00 13.69 -25.00
CA PRO A 119 -7.03 14.39 -24.25
C PRO A 119 -8.34 13.60 -24.15
N LEU A 120 -8.87 13.45 -22.93
CA LEU A 120 -10.08 12.68 -22.63
C LEU A 120 -11.13 13.51 -21.90
N ALA A 121 -12.41 13.19 -22.07
CA ALA A 121 -13.47 13.79 -21.27
C ALA A 121 -13.39 13.33 -19.80
N ALA A 122 -13.85 14.17 -18.87
CA ALA A 122 -13.80 13.86 -17.43
C ALA A 122 -14.44 12.50 -17.09
N LYS A 123 -15.58 12.18 -17.71
CA LYS A 123 -16.28 10.90 -17.53
C LYS A 123 -15.42 9.68 -17.89
N ASP A 124 -14.62 9.80 -18.94
CA ASP A 124 -13.80 8.70 -19.46
C ASP A 124 -12.56 8.52 -18.57
N VAL A 125 -11.96 9.62 -18.12
CA VAL A 125 -10.90 9.60 -17.11
C VAL A 125 -11.39 8.96 -15.82
N VAL A 126 -12.55 9.37 -15.30
CA VAL A 126 -13.15 8.78 -14.09
C VAL A 126 -13.36 7.27 -14.27
N LYS A 127 -13.97 6.85 -15.38
CA LYS A 127 -14.22 5.44 -15.67
C LYS A 127 -12.93 4.61 -15.73
N MET A 128 -11.85 5.14 -16.33
CA MET A 128 -10.57 4.44 -16.41
C MET A 128 -9.88 4.37 -15.04
N VAL A 129 -9.83 5.48 -14.31
CA VAL A 129 -9.15 5.57 -13.01
C VAL A 129 -9.87 4.75 -11.93
N LEU A 130 -11.21 4.68 -11.95
CA LEU A 130 -11.99 3.84 -11.04
C LEU A 130 -11.85 2.33 -11.32
N LYS A 131 -11.53 1.94 -12.56
CA LYS A 131 -11.29 0.53 -12.90
C LYS A 131 -9.98 0.00 -12.31
N GLU A 132 -8.95 0.84 -12.24
CA GLU A 132 -7.65 0.44 -11.69
C GLU A 132 -7.54 0.66 -10.18
N ARG A 133 -8.37 1.53 -9.58
CA ARG A 133 -8.25 1.84 -8.15
C ARG A 133 -9.58 2.22 -7.50
N LEU A 134 -9.69 1.90 -6.21
CA LEU A 134 -10.78 2.34 -5.31
C LEU A 134 -10.65 3.83 -4.91
N PHE A 135 -10.56 4.74 -5.88
CA PHE A 135 -10.74 6.16 -5.60
C PHE A 135 -12.23 6.50 -5.49
N LYS A 136 -12.54 7.59 -4.78
CA LYS A 136 -13.85 8.23 -4.91
C LYS A 136 -13.86 9.06 -6.19
N GLU A 137 -14.97 9.06 -6.91
CA GLU A 137 -15.15 9.87 -8.12
C GLU A 137 -14.79 11.35 -7.89
N ASN A 138 -15.26 11.95 -6.79
CA ASN A 138 -14.92 13.32 -6.42
C ASN A 138 -13.41 13.56 -6.28
N THR A 139 -12.64 12.56 -5.83
CA THR A 139 -11.17 12.70 -5.74
C THR A 139 -10.57 12.87 -7.13
N ILE A 140 -11.08 12.15 -8.13
CA ILE A 140 -10.60 12.24 -9.52
C ILE A 140 -10.99 13.60 -10.12
N LEU A 141 -12.25 14.02 -9.93
CA LEU A 141 -12.76 15.30 -10.44
C LEU A 141 -12.02 16.51 -9.85
N ILE A 142 -11.75 16.52 -8.53
CA ILE A 142 -10.97 17.58 -7.88
C ILE A 142 -9.54 17.61 -8.43
N ASN A 143 -8.93 16.44 -8.69
CA ASN A 143 -7.60 16.40 -9.28
C ASN A 143 -7.60 16.93 -10.71
N LEU A 144 -8.58 16.57 -11.56
CA LEU A 144 -8.72 17.09 -12.92
C LEU A 144 -8.87 18.62 -12.97
N GLN A 145 -9.49 19.22 -11.95
CA GLN A 145 -9.63 20.67 -11.83
C GLN A 145 -8.32 21.38 -11.42
N ASN A 146 -7.29 20.64 -11.01
CA ASN A 146 -6.01 21.23 -10.63
C ASN A 146 -5.27 21.76 -11.86
N ARG A 147 -5.43 23.06 -12.11
CA ARG A 147 -4.83 23.81 -13.22
C ARG A 147 -3.30 23.86 -13.21
N ARG A 148 -2.63 23.33 -12.18
CA ARG A 148 -1.16 23.17 -12.16
C ARG A 148 -0.71 21.93 -12.93
N ASN A 149 -1.60 20.95 -13.12
CA ASN A 149 -1.23 19.65 -13.70
C ASN A 149 -2.08 19.29 -14.93
N PHE A 150 -3.31 19.80 -15.02
CA PHE A 150 -4.21 19.52 -16.13
C PHE A 150 -4.80 20.78 -16.74
N LYS A 151 -4.99 20.76 -18.05
CA LYS A 151 -5.68 21.80 -18.81
C LYS A 151 -6.99 21.25 -19.36
N ARG A 152 -8.10 21.93 -19.05
CA ARG A 152 -9.38 21.72 -19.73
C ARG A 152 -9.35 22.45 -21.07
N MET A 153 -9.66 21.74 -22.14
CA MET A 153 -9.75 22.23 -23.52
C MET A 153 -11.15 22.79 -23.79
N ASP A 154 -11.28 23.52 -24.88
CA ASP A 154 -12.53 24.19 -25.27
C ASP A 154 -13.66 23.19 -25.57
N ASP A 155 -13.30 21.98 -26.04
CA ASP A 155 -14.20 20.85 -26.27
C ASP A 155 -14.58 20.08 -24.99
N GLY A 156 -14.13 20.55 -23.82
CA GLY A 156 -14.43 19.94 -22.53
C GLY A 156 -13.56 18.74 -22.16
N ARG A 157 -12.60 18.35 -23.00
CA ARG A 157 -11.61 17.31 -22.67
C ARG A 157 -10.48 17.87 -21.81
N TYR A 158 -9.74 16.99 -21.16
CA TYR A 158 -8.62 17.30 -20.29
C TYR A 158 -7.34 16.78 -20.91
N SER A 159 -6.26 17.54 -20.79
CA SER A 159 -4.89 17.17 -21.19
C SER A 159 -3.92 17.39 -20.03
N VAL A 160 -2.76 16.74 -20.06
CA VAL A 160 -1.67 17.02 -19.11
C VAL A 160 -1.02 18.33 -19.51
N LEU A 161 -0.78 19.23 -18.54
CA LEU A 161 0.10 20.38 -18.74
C LEU A 161 1.54 19.87 -18.84
N ALA A 162 2.20 20.18 -19.96
CA ALA A 162 3.63 19.94 -20.13
C ALA A 162 4.43 20.72 -19.07
#